data_AF-A0A9P4MA97-F1
#
_entry.id   AF-A0A9P4MA97-F1
#
_cell.length_a   1.000
_cell.length_b   1.000
_cell.length_c   1.000
_cell.angle_alpha   90.00
_cell.angle_beta   90.00
_cell.angle_gamma   90.00
#
_symmetry.space_group_name_H-M   'P 1'
#
loop_
_entity.id
_entity.type
_entity.pdbx_description
1 polymer ?
#
loop_
_entity_poly.entity_id
_entity_poly.type
_entity_poly.pdbx_seq_one_letter_code
_entity_poly.pdbx_strand_id
1 'polypeptide(L)'
;MSVYHIPDLSYEYMEALYDAGFYGINDLDYEGRTPLDVFWHKLHNIEPTGSFWDGHFPGWDRSHLKRFNWLVSKGATIQYFSTPSSWTHLHMITTAMPDFYFSELGNLLSEAVQNEVLKTDTCNCYCSTKGCLALNVYLKRRVVSRFSMTLSLSTGRQVTNDWIKTFQLEPHDARLHYQEACRLEIFNRLDMAHTCCTKREFKLNEADIEELQSEDSYAHAQLELIMSAYAQALERHSGTIIDFWDDWWNKVDRILPENEDRPSYWDVKNWEDGWEVRRKDSVFPRPEYKNEEFIQVILRELFDPSDVAQEEEDFSSRPSDSSEEQNAQS
;
A
#
# COMPACT_ATOMS: atom_id res chain seq x y z
N MET A 1 -8.26 -24.54 20.53
CA MET A 1 -7.46 -24.80 19.32
C MET A 1 -8.26 -25.70 18.39
N SER A 2 -8.56 -25.20 17.20
CA SER A 2 -9.27 -25.96 16.17
C SER A 2 -8.35 -26.95 15.46
N VAL A 3 -8.92 -28.04 14.94
CA VAL A 3 -8.23 -29.05 14.13
C VAL A 3 -7.62 -28.47 12.84
N TYR A 4 -8.11 -27.33 12.36
CA TYR A 4 -7.63 -26.70 11.12
C TYR A 4 -6.29 -25.96 11.25
N HIS A 5 -5.76 -25.83 12.47
CA HIS A 5 -4.39 -25.34 12.67
C HIS A 5 -3.33 -26.34 12.20
N ILE A 6 -3.70 -27.61 11.92
CA ILE A 6 -2.77 -28.64 11.45
C ILE A 6 -2.31 -28.28 10.02
N PRO A 7 -1.03 -27.91 9.81
CA PRO A 7 -0.63 -27.28 8.54
C PRO A 7 -0.50 -28.24 7.35
N ASP A 8 -0.52 -29.54 7.57
CA ASP A 8 -0.45 -30.59 6.53
C ASP A 8 -1.77 -31.33 6.33
N LEU A 9 -2.86 -30.78 6.89
CA LEU A 9 -4.19 -31.34 6.73
C LEU A 9 -4.63 -31.23 5.26
N SER A 10 -4.92 -32.36 4.62
CA SER A 10 -5.38 -32.36 3.22
C SER A 10 -6.81 -31.81 3.12
N TYR A 11 -7.15 -31.28 1.95
CA TYR A 11 -8.48 -30.76 1.66
C TYR A 11 -9.60 -31.76 1.98
N GLU A 12 -9.40 -33.05 1.66
CA GLU A 12 -10.38 -34.11 1.88
C GLU A 12 -10.65 -34.32 3.37
N TYR A 13 -9.61 -34.25 4.20
CA TYR A 13 -9.76 -34.32 5.66
C TYR A 13 -10.39 -33.06 6.24
N MET A 14 -10.06 -31.88 5.71
CA MET A 14 -10.68 -30.63 6.14
C MET A 14 -12.19 -30.66 5.93
N GLU A 15 -12.66 -31.08 4.75
CA GLU A 15 -14.08 -31.21 4.45
C GLU A 15 -14.75 -32.27 5.34
N ALA A 16 -14.14 -33.46 5.47
CA ALA A 16 -14.70 -34.52 6.32
C ALA A 16 -14.82 -34.12 7.79
N LEU A 17 -13.86 -33.34 8.33
CA LEU A 17 -13.93 -32.80 9.68
C LEU A 17 -15.02 -31.73 9.81
N TYR A 18 -15.18 -30.88 8.80
CA TYR A 18 -16.23 -29.86 8.82
C TYR A 18 -17.62 -30.51 8.80
N ASP A 19 -17.83 -31.50 7.93
CA ASP A 19 -19.06 -32.29 7.86
C ASP A 19 -19.34 -33.07 9.15
N ALA A 20 -18.29 -33.48 9.87
CA ALA A 20 -18.40 -34.11 11.18
C ALA A 20 -18.70 -33.12 12.34
N GLY A 21 -18.88 -31.82 12.05
CA GLY A 21 -19.29 -30.81 13.01
C GLY A 21 -18.15 -29.99 13.62
N PHE A 22 -16.93 -30.11 13.11
CA PHE A 22 -15.80 -29.29 13.57
C PHE A 22 -15.81 -27.93 12.84
N TYR A 23 -16.55 -26.93 13.34
CA TYR A 23 -16.74 -25.65 12.64
C TYR A 23 -15.77 -24.51 13.03
N GLY A 24 -14.74 -24.79 13.83
CA GLY A 24 -13.82 -23.78 14.36
C GLY A 24 -12.85 -23.18 13.33
N ILE A 25 -13.35 -22.53 12.28
CA ILE A 25 -12.53 -21.94 11.19
C ILE A 25 -11.80 -20.67 11.63
N ASN A 26 -12.36 -19.94 12.60
CA ASN A 26 -11.79 -18.72 13.17
C ASN A 26 -11.37 -18.87 14.64
N ASP A 27 -11.41 -20.09 15.18
CA ASP A 27 -10.97 -20.34 16.55
C ASP A 27 -9.49 -19.99 16.70
N LEU A 28 -9.13 -19.38 17.82
CA LEU A 28 -7.73 -19.06 18.09
C LEU A 28 -6.99 -20.29 18.67
N ASP A 29 -5.72 -20.44 18.31
CA ASP A 29 -4.78 -21.31 19.01
C ASP A 29 -4.27 -20.66 20.32
N TYR A 30 -3.29 -21.30 20.97
CA TYR A 30 -2.72 -20.79 22.22
C TYR A 30 -1.80 -19.56 22.02
N GLU A 31 -1.43 -19.24 20.77
CA GLU A 31 -0.66 -18.04 20.39
C GLU A 31 -1.59 -16.91 19.89
N GLY A 32 -2.91 -17.13 19.93
CA GLY A 32 -3.89 -16.15 19.45
C GLY A 32 -3.99 -16.10 17.92
N ARG A 33 -3.60 -17.16 17.21
CA ARG A 33 -3.63 -17.23 15.75
C ARG A 33 -4.85 -18.01 15.27
N THR A 34 -5.38 -17.64 14.11
CA THR A 34 -6.43 -18.41 13.43
C THR A 34 -5.82 -19.53 12.57
N PRO A 35 -6.61 -20.51 12.10
CA PRO A 35 -6.16 -21.47 11.09
C PRO A 35 -5.60 -20.83 9.82
N LEU A 36 -6.19 -19.71 9.37
CA LEU A 36 -5.71 -18.97 8.20
C LEU A 36 -4.37 -18.29 8.47
N ASP A 37 -4.17 -17.76 9.67
CA ASP A 37 -2.90 -17.18 10.10
C ASP A 37 -1.78 -18.22 10.17
N VAL A 38 -2.05 -19.38 10.79
CA VAL A 38 -1.07 -20.49 10.86
C VAL A 38 -0.71 -21.02 9.49
N PHE A 39 -1.69 -21.16 8.59
CA PHE A 39 -1.45 -21.53 7.20
C PHE A 39 -0.48 -20.54 6.54
N TRP A 40 -0.65 -19.24 6.80
CA TRP A 40 0.20 -18.20 6.24
C TRP A 40 1.61 -18.20 6.82
N HIS A 41 1.76 -18.22 8.15
CA HIS A 41 3.08 -18.24 8.77
C HIS A 41 3.92 -19.45 8.32
N LYS A 42 3.30 -20.62 8.10
CA LYS A 42 4.03 -21.77 7.55
C LYS A 42 4.53 -21.50 6.13
N LEU A 43 3.71 -20.91 5.26
CA LEU A 43 4.13 -20.55 3.90
C LEU A 43 5.33 -19.60 3.89
N HIS A 44 5.39 -18.66 4.84
CA HIS A 44 6.50 -17.70 4.96
C HIS A 44 7.76 -18.27 5.63
N ASN A 45 7.62 -19.29 6.48
CA ASN A 45 8.75 -19.96 7.14
C ASN A 45 9.43 -21.02 6.25
N ILE A 46 8.93 -21.27 5.04
CA ILE A 46 9.68 -22.02 4.04
C ILE A 46 10.83 -21.10 3.63
N GLU A 47 12.04 -21.40 4.14
CA GLU A 47 13.24 -20.63 3.82
C GLU A 47 13.26 -20.33 2.32
N PRO A 48 13.34 -19.06 1.91
CA PRO A 48 13.48 -18.71 0.51
C PRO A 48 14.81 -19.29 0.04
N THR A 49 14.79 -20.50 -0.51
CA THR A 49 15.96 -21.14 -1.15
C THR A 49 16.34 -20.42 -2.46
N GLY A 50 15.64 -19.33 -2.79
CA GLY A 50 15.94 -18.37 -3.83
C GLY A 50 15.43 -16.99 -3.44
N SER A 51 15.78 -15.98 -4.25
CA SER A 51 15.32 -14.61 -4.03
C SER A 51 13.79 -14.58 -4.05
N PHE A 52 13.15 -14.07 -2.99
CA PHE A 52 11.69 -13.84 -2.88
C PHE A 52 11.09 -13.10 -4.09
N TRP A 53 11.96 -12.48 -4.91
CA TRP A 53 11.64 -11.63 -6.04
C TRP A 53 11.55 -12.36 -7.39
N ASP A 54 11.94 -13.63 -7.48
CA ASP A 54 11.94 -14.36 -8.76
C ASP A 54 10.52 -14.77 -9.20
N GLY A 55 9.47 -14.24 -8.56
CA GLY A 55 8.05 -14.52 -8.88
C GLY A 55 7.61 -15.95 -8.55
N HIS A 56 8.55 -16.82 -8.20
CA HIS A 56 8.32 -18.16 -7.70
C HIS A 56 8.33 -18.09 -6.18
N PHE A 57 7.14 -18.11 -5.55
CA PHE A 57 7.03 -18.56 -4.16
C PHE A 57 7.35 -20.05 -4.15
N PRO A 58 8.57 -20.48 -3.76
CA PRO A 58 8.95 -21.88 -3.82
C PRO A 58 8.10 -22.59 -2.77
N GLY A 59 7.10 -23.35 -3.22
CA GLY A 59 6.18 -24.06 -2.33
C GLY A 59 4.72 -23.64 -2.44
N TRP A 60 4.36 -22.51 -3.07
CA TRP A 60 2.94 -22.25 -3.34
C TRP A 60 2.49 -23.05 -4.55
N ASP A 61 1.92 -24.23 -4.27
CA ASP A 61 1.31 -25.09 -5.28
C ASP A 61 -0.23 -25.03 -5.26
N ARG A 62 -0.85 -25.80 -6.15
CA ARG A 62 -2.32 -25.90 -6.22
C ARG A 62 -2.96 -26.43 -4.94
N SER A 63 -2.24 -27.19 -4.11
CA SER A 63 -2.78 -27.71 -2.84
C SER A 63 -2.94 -26.59 -1.82
N HIS A 64 -1.98 -25.67 -1.75
CA HIS A 64 -2.06 -24.48 -0.90
C HIS A 64 -3.21 -23.57 -1.32
N LEU A 65 -3.37 -23.35 -2.64
CA LEU A 65 -4.50 -22.58 -3.17
C LEU A 65 -5.86 -23.23 -2.81
N LYS A 66 -5.99 -24.55 -2.96
CA LYS A 66 -7.20 -25.27 -2.57
C LYS A 66 -7.52 -25.12 -1.09
N ARG A 67 -6.51 -25.23 -0.23
CA ARG A 67 -6.68 -25.06 1.22
C ARG A 67 -7.08 -23.64 1.58
N PHE A 68 -6.42 -22.65 1.01
CA PHE A 68 -6.77 -21.25 1.18
C PHE A 68 -8.23 -21.00 0.77
N ASN A 69 -8.60 -21.47 -0.42
CA ASN A 69 -9.96 -21.33 -0.94
C ASN A 69 -10.99 -21.97 -0.03
N TRP A 70 -10.66 -23.15 0.47
CA TRP A 70 -11.52 -23.85 1.41
C TRP A 70 -11.73 -23.05 2.69
N LEU A 71 -10.67 -22.57 3.33
CA LEU A 71 -10.76 -21.79 4.57
C LEU A 71 -11.66 -20.56 4.38
N VAL A 72 -11.41 -19.78 3.32
CA VAL A 72 -12.20 -18.58 3.03
C VAL A 72 -13.66 -18.95 2.71
N SER A 73 -13.90 -20.00 1.91
CA SER A 73 -15.26 -20.47 1.58
C SER A 73 -16.05 -20.97 2.80
N LYS A 74 -15.38 -21.38 3.87
CA LYS A 74 -16.00 -21.77 5.15
C LYS A 74 -16.07 -20.61 6.15
N GLY A 75 -15.79 -19.38 5.71
CA GLY A 75 -15.95 -18.15 6.49
C GLY A 75 -14.72 -17.72 7.29
N ALA A 76 -13.51 -18.10 6.87
CA ALA A 76 -12.31 -17.56 7.48
C ALA A 76 -12.21 -16.03 7.29
N THR A 77 -12.07 -15.28 8.37
CA THR A 77 -12.00 -13.81 8.35
C THR A 77 -10.67 -13.36 7.74
N ILE A 78 -10.74 -12.57 6.66
CA ILE A 78 -9.55 -12.02 5.99
C ILE A 78 -9.13 -10.67 6.56
N GLN A 79 -10.01 -9.98 7.30
CA GLN A 79 -9.69 -8.75 8.05
C GLN A 79 -9.19 -9.01 9.48
N TYR A 80 -8.82 -10.26 9.82
CA TYR A 80 -8.21 -10.56 11.12
C TYR A 80 -6.73 -10.12 11.13
N PHE A 81 -6.30 -9.43 12.20
CA PHE A 81 -4.91 -9.00 12.38
C PHE A 81 -4.03 -10.18 12.83
N SER A 82 -3.01 -10.50 12.04
CA SER A 82 -2.06 -11.56 12.39
C SER A 82 -1.16 -11.10 13.52
N THR A 83 -1.12 -11.80 14.65
CA THR A 83 -0.21 -11.46 15.75
C THR A 83 1.21 -11.97 15.45
N PRO A 84 2.28 -11.20 15.76
CA PRO A 84 2.32 -9.85 16.33
C PRO A 84 2.35 -8.73 15.28
N SER A 85 1.91 -8.99 14.05
CA SER A 85 1.87 -8.00 12.97
C SER A 85 0.67 -7.05 13.13
N SER A 86 0.80 -5.85 12.56
CA SER A 86 -0.34 -4.96 12.34
C SER A 86 -1.09 -5.26 11.03
N TRP A 87 -0.69 -6.29 10.30
CA TRP A 87 -1.29 -6.66 9.02
C TRP A 87 -2.49 -7.57 9.22
N THR A 88 -3.54 -7.30 8.46
CA THR A 88 -4.62 -8.28 8.30
C THR A 88 -4.19 -9.43 7.40
N HIS A 89 -4.91 -10.54 7.42
CA HIS A 89 -4.70 -11.61 6.44
C HIS A 89 -4.79 -11.09 5.00
N LEU A 90 -5.66 -10.12 4.70
CA LEU A 90 -5.77 -9.52 3.37
C LEU A 90 -4.47 -8.83 2.94
N HIS A 91 -3.84 -8.05 3.81
CA HIS A 91 -2.52 -7.44 3.53
C HIS A 91 -1.49 -8.53 3.21
N MET A 92 -1.42 -9.54 4.07
CA MET A 92 -0.56 -10.69 3.89
C MET A 92 -0.79 -11.37 2.53
N ILE A 93 -2.03 -11.72 2.21
CA ILE A 93 -2.44 -12.32 0.94
C ILE A 93 -1.95 -11.51 -0.26
N THR A 94 -2.14 -10.18 -0.24
CA THR A 94 -1.66 -9.31 -1.35
C THR A 94 -0.15 -9.31 -1.52
N THR A 95 0.62 -9.46 -0.44
CA THR A 95 2.09 -9.50 -0.52
C THR A 95 2.67 -10.78 -1.08
N ALA A 96 1.97 -11.91 -0.97
CA ALA A 96 2.52 -13.16 -1.46
C ALA A 96 1.88 -13.64 -2.76
N MET A 97 0.60 -13.32 -3.00
CA MET A 97 -0.14 -13.84 -4.14
C MET A 97 0.46 -13.40 -5.48
N PRO A 98 0.91 -14.31 -6.36
CA PRO A 98 1.31 -13.94 -7.71
C PRO A 98 0.16 -13.28 -8.49
N ASP A 99 0.49 -12.30 -9.32
CA ASP A 99 -0.52 -11.49 -10.03
C ASP A 99 -1.52 -12.31 -10.85
N PHE A 100 -1.10 -13.44 -11.42
CA PHE A 100 -1.95 -14.29 -12.22
C PHE A 100 -3.05 -15.00 -11.41
N TYR A 101 -2.86 -15.19 -10.09
CA TYR A 101 -3.90 -15.77 -9.21
C TYR A 101 -4.90 -14.72 -8.70
N PHE A 102 -4.61 -13.43 -8.87
CA PHE A 102 -5.50 -12.37 -8.37
C PHE A 102 -6.89 -12.45 -9.00
N SER A 103 -6.98 -12.75 -10.30
CA SER A 103 -8.26 -12.95 -10.98
C SER A 103 -9.03 -14.18 -10.49
N GLU A 104 -8.33 -15.29 -10.22
CA GLU A 104 -8.94 -16.54 -9.75
C GLU A 104 -9.47 -16.40 -8.31
N LEU A 105 -8.69 -15.73 -7.45
CA LEU A 105 -9.05 -15.49 -6.06
C LEU A 105 -10.00 -14.31 -5.89
N GLY A 106 -10.07 -13.43 -6.88
CA GLY A 106 -10.86 -12.23 -6.86
C GLY A 106 -12.33 -12.45 -6.47
N ASN A 107 -12.97 -13.45 -7.06
CA ASN A 107 -14.38 -13.75 -6.75
C ASN A 107 -14.58 -14.21 -5.30
N LEU A 108 -13.70 -15.10 -4.82
CA LEU A 108 -13.77 -15.61 -3.46
C LEU A 108 -13.46 -14.54 -2.42
N LEU A 109 -12.43 -13.74 -2.69
CA LEU A 109 -12.03 -12.64 -1.84
C LEU A 109 -13.06 -11.49 -1.87
N SER A 110 -13.75 -11.27 -2.99
CA SER A 110 -14.85 -10.30 -3.09
C SER A 110 -15.97 -10.65 -2.12
N GLU A 111 -16.43 -11.89 -2.11
CA GLU A 111 -17.46 -12.34 -1.17
C GLU A 111 -17.01 -12.18 0.30
N ALA A 112 -15.76 -12.53 0.59
CA ALA A 112 -15.19 -12.37 1.94
C ALA A 112 -15.05 -10.89 2.35
N VAL A 113 -14.68 -10.00 1.41
CA VAL A 113 -14.53 -8.56 1.66
C VAL A 113 -15.87 -7.86 1.82
N GLN A 114 -16.87 -8.17 0.99
CA GLN A 114 -18.18 -7.51 1.02
C GLN A 114 -18.90 -7.64 2.37
N ASN A 115 -18.56 -8.68 3.14
CA ASN A 115 -19.15 -8.95 4.44
C ASN A 115 -18.36 -8.34 5.62
N GLU A 116 -17.23 -7.67 5.37
CA GLU A 116 -16.33 -7.17 6.40
C GLU A 116 -15.96 -5.70 6.17
N VAL A 117 -15.84 -4.94 7.27
CA VAL A 117 -15.28 -3.58 7.21
C VAL A 117 -13.80 -3.68 6.85
N LEU A 118 -13.41 -3.02 5.77
CA LEU A 118 -12.01 -2.94 5.34
C LEU A 118 -11.17 -2.27 6.43
N LYS A 119 -10.10 -2.95 6.85
CA LYS A 119 -9.18 -2.43 7.87
C LYS A 119 -7.88 -1.98 7.23
N THR A 120 -7.33 -0.91 7.79
CA THR A 120 -5.96 -0.48 7.55
C THR A 120 -5.02 -1.17 8.56
N ASP A 121 -3.74 -1.24 8.22
CA ASP A 121 -2.71 -1.56 9.22
C ASP A 121 -2.42 -0.35 10.14
N THR A 122 -1.44 -0.48 11.02
CA THR A 122 -1.03 0.60 11.95
C THR A 122 0.10 1.47 11.40
N CYS A 123 0.26 1.53 10.07
CA CYS A 123 1.26 2.38 9.43
C CYS A 123 1.03 3.86 9.72
N ASN A 124 2.11 4.62 9.94
CA ASN A 124 2.13 6.08 10.12
C ASN A 124 2.92 6.82 9.01
N CYS A 125 3.28 6.14 7.92
CA CYS A 125 3.99 6.76 6.80
C CYS A 125 3.05 7.68 6.02
N TYR A 126 3.58 8.78 5.51
CA TYR A 126 2.81 9.75 4.72
C TYR A 126 2.19 9.15 3.44
N CYS A 127 2.56 7.94 3.02
CA CYS A 127 1.93 7.26 1.88
C CYS A 127 0.46 6.84 2.10
N SER A 128 -0.05 6.93 3.33
CA SER A 128 -1.44 6.61 3.67
C SER A 128 -1.98 7.58 4.72
N THR A 129 -3.30 7.81 4.77
CA THR A 129 -3.88 8.74 5.75
C THR A 129 -4.15 8.09 7.11
N LYS A 130 -4.50 6.80 7.16
CA LYS A 130 -4.88 6.09 8.41
C LYS A 130 -4.30 4.67 8.50
N GLY A 131 -3.08 4.51 8.00
CA GLY A 131 -2.48 3.21 7.76
C GLY A 131 -2.75 2.71 6.35
N CYS A 132 -1.93 1.78 5.90
CA CYS A 132 -2.01 1.25 4.55
C CYS A 132 -3.23 0.34 4.43
N LEU A 133 -3.96 0.46 3.31
CA LEU A 133 -4.88 -0.58 2.87
C LEU A 133 -4.11 -1.73 2.21
N ALA A 134 -4.76 -2.89 2.10
CA ALA A 134 -4.21 -4.01 1.36
C ALA A 134 -3.92 -3.66 -0.11
N LEU A 135 -4.73 -2.80 -0.73
CA LEU A 135 -4.44 -2.26 -2.07
C LEU A 135 -3.11 -1.49 -2.10
N ASN A 136 -2.84 -0.61 -1.12
CA ASN A 136 -1.58 0.13 -1.06
C ASN A 136 -0.39 -0.83 -0.96
N VAL A 137 -0.51 -1.88 -0.13
CA VAL A 137 0.51 -2.91 0.00
C VAL A 137 0.69 -3.68 -1.31
N TYR A 138 -0.40 -4.00 -2.01
CA TYR A 138 -0.38 -4.65 -3.32
C TYR A 138 0.35 -3.81 -4.39
N LEU A 139 -0.01 -2.52 -4.49
CA LEU A 139 0.60 -1.57 -5.42
C LEU A 139 2.10 -1.40 -5.15
N LYS A 140 2.50 -1.25 -3.88
CA LYS A 140 3.92 -1.12 -3.48
C LYS A 140 4.74 -2.34 -3.90
N ARG A 141 4.24 -3.56 -3.69
CA ARG A 141 4.95 -4.79 -4.09
C ARG A 141 5.29 -4.80 -5.57
N ARG A 142 4.32 -4.41 -6.39
CA ARG A 142 4.47 -4.39 -7.85
C ARG A 142 5.58 -3.42 -8.27
N VAL A 143 5.66 -2.24 -7.67
CA VAL A 143 6.73 -1.26 -7.94
C VAL A 143 8.14 -1.81 -7.61
N VAL A 144 8.27 -2.65 -6.58
CA VAL A 144 9.58 -3.16 -6.11
C VAL A 144 10.04 -4.44 -6.84
N SER A 145 9.14 -5.18 -7.50
CA SER A 145 9.52 -6.42 -8.19
C SER A 145 10.39 -6.15 -9.42
N ARG A 146 11.71 -6.34 -9.27
CA ARG A 146 12.76 -6.14 -10.29
C ARG A 146 12.56 -6.87 -11.62
N PHE A 147 11.67 -7.87 -11.67
CA PHE A 147 11.35 -8.64 -12.88
C PHE A 147 10.12 -8.14 -13.64
N SER A 148 9.30 -7.28 -13.03
CA SER A 148 8.34 -6.53 -13.81
C SER A 148 9.10 -5.38 -14.46
N MET A 149 9.21 -5.43 -15.79
CA MET A 149 9.33 -4.23 -16.61
C MET A 149 8.64 -3.07 -15.89
N THR A 150 9.36 -1.96 -15.72
CA THR A 150 8.86 -0.65 -15.25
C THR A 150 7.34 -0.62 -15.30
N LEU A 151 6.70 -0.86 -14.15
CA LEU A 151 5.26 -0.68 -14.05
C LEU A 151 5.04 0.81 -14.27
N SER A 152 4.75 1.18 -15.52
CA SER A 152 4.25 2.50 -15.86
C SER A 152 3.06 2.76 -14.94
N LEU A 153 2.89 4.00 -14.50
CA LEU A 153 1.89 4.35 -13.50
C LEU A 153 0.48 4.23 -14.07
N SER A 154 0.35 4.19 -15.40
CA SER A 154 -0.81 3.65 -16.14
C SER A 154 -1.26 2.27 -15.63
N THR A 155 -0.31 1.41 -15.23
CA THR A 155 -0.58 0.09 -14.65
C THR A 155 -1.06 0.19 -13.21
N GLY A 156 -0.57 1.15 -12.42
CA GLY A 156 -1.09 1.41 -11.07
C GLY A 156 -2.57 1.80 -11.10
N ARG A 157 -2.93 2.68 -12.04
CA ARG A 157 -4.32 3.07 -12.29
C ARG A 157 -5.19 1.88 -12.69
N GLN A 158 -4.73 1.10 -13.66
CA GLN A 158 -5.44 -0.11 -14.07
C GLN A 158 -5.60 -1.10 -12.92
N VAL A 159 -4.56 -1.31 -12.11
CA VAL A 159 -4.60 -2.22 -10.96
C VAL A 159 -5.63 -1.78 -9.92
N THR A 160 -5.72 -0.49 -9.61
CA THR A 160 -6.77 0.01 -8.70
C THR A 160 -8.17 -0.20 -9.29
N ASN A 161 -8.36 0.08 -10.59
CA ASN A 161 -9.64 -0.18 -11.26
C ASN A 161 -10.02 -1.66 -11.20
N ASP A 162 -9.06 -2.54 -11.49
CA ASP A 162 -9.24 -3.98 -11.47
C ASP A 162 -9.50 -4.47 -10.04
N TRP A 163 -8.82 -3.92 -9.04
CA TRP A 163 -9.07 -4.19 -7.62
C TRP A 163 -10.51 -3.86 -7.25
N ILE A 164 -10.95 -2.63 -7.51
CA ILE A 164 -12.29 -2.15 -7.15
C ILE A 164 -13.38 -2.99 -7.82
N LYS A 165 -13.19 -3.32 -9.12
CA LYS A 165 -14.12 -4.19 -9.87
C LYS A 165 -14.12 -5.61 -9.34
N THR A 166 -12.94 -6.17 -9.06
CA THR A 166 -12.78 -7.54 -8.58
C THR A 166 -13.46 -7.71 -7.24
N PHE A 167 -13.23 -6.79 -6.32
CA PHE A 167 -13.83 -6.80 -4.99
C PHE A 167 -15.26 -6.30 -4.95
N GLN A 168 -15.77 -5.74 -6.06
CA GLN A 168 -17.11 -5.16 -6.17
C GLN A 168 -17.37 -4.18 -5.02
N LEU A 169 -16.43 -3.27 -4.78
CA LEU A 169 -16.52 -2.32 -3.68
C LEU A 169 -17.67 -1.34 -3.92
N GLU A 170 -18.41 -1.04 -2.85
CA GLU A 170 -19.43 0.00 -2.87
C GLU A 170 -18.82 1.37 -3.19
N PRO A 171 -19.59 2.32 -3.75
CA PRO A 171 -19.06 3.61 -4.19
C PRO A 171 -18.26 4.38 -3.13
N HIS A 172 -18.66 4.27 -1.86
CA HIS A 172 -17.94 4.90 -0.74
C HIS A 172 -16.54 4.28 -0.54
N ASP A 173 -16.45 2.96 -0.50
CA ASP A 173 -15.18 2.25 -0.31
C ASP A 173 -14.29 2.38 -1.55
N ALA A 174 -14.87 2.33 -2.75
CA ALA A 174 -14.18 2.59 -4.00
C ALA A 174 -13.52 3.97 -3.98
N ARG A 175 -14.25 5.02 -3.53
CA ARG A 175 -13.70 6.38 -3.39
C ARG A 175 -12.50 6.42 -2.46
N LEU A 176 -12.55 5.75 -1.32
CA LEU A 176 -11.42 5.64 -0.41
C LEU A 176 -10.22 4.96 -1.08
N HIS A 177 -10.43 3.89 -1.85
CA HIS A 177 -9.35 3.17 -2.54
C HIS A 177 -8.69 4.02 -3.63
N TYR A 178 -9.47 4.78 -4.41
CA TYR A 178 -8.92 5.72 -5.38
C TYR A 178 -8.11 6.83 -4.71
N GLN A 179 -8.60 7.37 -3.60
CA GLN A 179 -7.92 8.41 -2.84
C GLN A 179 -6.59 7.91 -2.26
N GLU A 180 -6.57 6.75 -1.61
CA GLU A 180 -5.35 6.17 -1.03
C GLU A 180 -4.36 5.70 -2.10
N ALA A 181 -4.85 5.19 -3.24
CA ALA A 181 -3.99 4.88 -4.38
C ALA A 181 -3.38 6.15 -5.00
N CYS A 182 -4.16 7.23 -5.12
CA CYS A 182 -3.67 8.53 -5.56
C CYS A 182 -2.60 9.07 -4.60
N ARG A 183 -2.85 9.02 -3.29
CA ARG A 183 -1.89 9.45 -2.28
C ARG A 183 -0.57 8.70 -2.39
N LEU A 184 -0.62 7.37 -2.47
CA LEU A 184 0.57 6.53 -2.63
C LEU A 184 1.36 6.88 -3.89
N GLU A 185 0.65 7.11 -4.99
CA GLU A 185 1.23 7.44 -6.29
C GLU A 185 1.93 8.81 -6.27
N ILE A 186 1.27 9.86 -5.77
CA ILE A 186 1.87 11.18 -5.60
C ILE A 186 3.06 11.12 -4.65
N PHE A 187 2.94 10.41 -3.52
CA PHE A 187 4.02 10.17 -2.57
C PHE A 187 5.26 9.59 -3.25
N ASN A 188 5.10 8.58 -4.10
CA ASN A 188 6.21 7.98 -4.85
C ASN A 188 6.83 8.97 -5.86
N ARG A 189 6.01 9.80 -6.52
CA ARG A 189 6.50 10.79 -7.50
C ARG A 189 7.23 11.96 -6.84
N LEU A 190 6.84 12.31 -5.62
CA LEU A 190 7.53 13.27 -4.75
C LEU A 190 8.82 12.69 -4.13
N ASP A 191 9.15 11.43 -4.42
CA ASP A 191 10.38 10.77 -3.98
C ASP A 191 10.50 10.64 -2.45
N MET A 192 9.36 10.53 -1.77
CA MET A 192 9.31 10.39 -0.33
C MET A 192 9.67 8.95 0.10
N ALA A 193 10.28 8.83 1.28
CA ALA A 193 10.76 7.56 1.83
C ALA A 193 9.64 6.80 2.54
N HIS A 194 9.37 5.56 2.11
CA HIS A 194 8.47 4.68 2.84
C HIS A 194 9.07 4.31 4.20
N THR A 195 8.53 4.88 5.27
CA THR A 195 8.80 4.45 6.66
C THR A 195 7.92 3.29 7.11
N CYS A 196 7.07 2.78 6.21
CA CYS A 196 6.10 1.74 6.49
C CYS A 196 6.36 0.44 5.73
N CYS A 197 5.80 -0.65 6.26
CA CYS A 197 5.62 -1.92 5.55
C CYS A 197 6.88 -2.41 4.80
N THR A 198 8.07 -1.98 5.21
CA THR A 198 9.33 -2.52 4.72
C THR A 198 9.44 -3.95 5.25
N LYS A 199 10.14 -4.81 4.51
CA LYS A 199 10.22 -6.25 4.81
C LYS A 199 10.42 -6.50 6.30
N ARG A 200 9.92 -7.63 6.81
CA ARG A 200 10.17 -8.09 8.19
C ARG A 200 11.65 -8.02 8.60
N GLU A 201 12.56 -8.11 7.63
CA GLU A 201 14.02 -8.07 7.79
C GLU A 201 14.60 -6.66 8.01
N PHE A 202 13.87 -5.59 7.66
CA PHE A 202 14.33 -4.20 7.77
C PHE A 202 13.31 -3.35 8.53
N LYS A 203 13.16 -3.65 9.82
CA LYS A 203 12.46 -2.75 10.74
C LYS A 203 13.37 -1.55 11.00
N LEU A 204 13.01 -0.40 10.42
CA LEU A 204 13.55 0.88 10.84
C LEU A 204 13.22 1.07 12.33
N ASN A 205 14.18 1.61 13.07
CA ASN A 205 13.90 2.01 14.45
C ASN A 205 13.11 3.34 14.45
N GLU A 206 12.56 3.72 15.60
CA GLU A 206 11.73 4.93 15.71
C GLU A 206 12.50 6.21 15.37
N ALA A 207 13.79 6.31 15.73
CA ALA A 207 14.63 7.47 15.41
C ALA A 207 14.90 7.57 13.89
N ASP A 208 15.15 6.45 13.20
CA ASP A 208 15.33 6.46 11.74
C ASP A 208 14.03 6.89 11.03
N ILE A 209 12.87 6.50 11.58
CA ILE A 209 11.56 6.90 11.05
C ILE A 209 11.36 8.41 11.22
N GLU A 210 11.64 8.95 12.41
CA GLU A 210 11.54 10.38 12.70
C GLU A 210 12.49 11.20 11.82
N GLU A 211 13.74 10.76 11.63
CA GLU A 211 14.72 11.41 10.76
C GLU A 211 14.21 11.47 9.31
N LEU A 212 13.80 10.33 8.75
CA LEU A 212 13.25 10.27 7.38
C LEU A 212 11.99 11.14 7.22
N GLN A 213 11.09 11.15 8.21
CA GLN A 213 9.89 11.97 8.19
C GLN A 213 10.17 13.47 8.29
N SER A 214 11.21 13.84 9.05
CA SER A 214 11.68 15.23 9.16
C SER A 214 12.26 15.70 7.83
N GLU A 215 13.12 14.90 7.20
CA GLU A 215 13.66 15.17 5.86
C GLU A 215 12.55 15.32 4.80
N ASP A 216 11.49 14.51 4.91
CA ASP A 216 10.33 14.53 3.99
C ASP A 216 9.27 15.57 4.33
N SER A 217 9.42 16.36 5.39
CA SER A 217 8.40 17.32 5.86
C SER A 217 7.94 18.31 4.77
N TYR A 218 8.87 18.83 3.97
CA TYR A 218 8.55 19.75 2.88
C TYR A 218 7.79 19.05 1.73
N ALA A 219 8.21 17.85 1.33
CA ALA A 219 7.51 17.05 0.33
C ALA A 219 6.13 16.59 0.84
N HIS A 220 6.01 16.32 2.14
CA HIS A 220 4.74 16.01 2.79
C HIS A 220 3.77 17.19 2.70
N ALA A 221 4.23 18.42 2.93
CA ALA A 221 3.39 19.60 2.75
C ALA A 221 2.85 19.74 1.31
N GLN A 222 3.68 19.41 0.30
CA GLN A 222 3.27 19.37 -1.10
C GLN A 222 2.25 18.24 -1.37
N LEU A 223 2.47 17.05 -0.80
CA LEU A 223 1.53 15.94 -0.86
C LEU A 223 0.15 16.34 -0.31
N GLU A 224 0.11 16.95 0.88
CA GLU A 224 -1.15 17.41 1.49
C GLU A 224 -1.86 18.45 0.63
N LEU A 225 -1.12 19.38 0.03
CA LEU A 225 -1.69 20.39 -0.86
C LEU A 225 -2.30 19.76 -2.12
N ILE A 226 -1.61 18.80 -2.75
CA ILE A 226 -2.11 18.05 -3.91
C ILE A 226 -3.35 17.22 -3.52
N MET A 227 -3.33 16.58 -2.35
CA MET A 227 -4.47 15.78 -1.87
C MET A 227 -5.68 16.64 -1.46
N SER A 228 -5.47 17.89 -1.00
CA SER A 228 -6.53 18.88 -0.81
C SER A 228 -7.19 19.22 -2.14
N ALA A 229 -6.38 19.55 -3.16
CA ALA A 229 -6.87 19.82 -4.52
C ALA A 229 -7.64 18.64 -5.09
N TYR A 230 -7.16 17.40 -4.88
CA TYR A 230 -7.86 16.18 -5.28
C TYR A 230 -9.25 16.10 -4.66
N ALA A 231 -9.37 16.33 -3.36
CA ALA A 231 -10.63 16.25 -2.65
C ALA A 231 -11.65 17.30 -3.15
N GLN A 232 -11.20 18.55 -3.34
CA GLN A 232 -12.03 19.63 -3.87
C GLN A 232 -12.48 19.38 -5.31
N ALA A 233 -11.55 18.95 -6.18
CA ALA A 233 -11.85 18.63 -7.56
C ALA A 233 -12.85 17.46 -7.67
N LEU A 234 -12.69 16.44 -6.82
CA LEU A 234 -13.59 15.29 -6.76
C LEU A 234 -15.00 15.69 -6.29
N GLU A 235 -15.12 16.61 -5.33
CA GLU A 235 -16.41 17.10 -4.83
C GLU A 235 -17.19 17.87 -5.90
N ARG A 236 -16.49 18.64 -6.74
CA ARG A 236 -17.10 19.42 -7.84
C ARG A 236 -17.39 18.59 -9.09
N HIS A 237 -16.81 17.40 -9.19
CA HIS A 237 -16.97 16.55 -10.35
C HIS A 237 -18.36 15.89 -10.38
N SER A 238 -19.03 15.96 -11.53
CA SER A 238 -20.40 15.44 -11.71
C SER A 238 -20.49 14.11 -12.47
N GLY A 239 -19.37 13.63 -13.03
CA GLY A 239 -19.29 12.35 -13.74
C GLY A 239 -18.94 11.17 -12.84
N THR A 240 -18.53 10.05 -13.44
CA THR A 240 -18.09 8.88 -12.67
C THR A 240 -16.72 9.12 -12.05
N ILE A 241 -16.40 8.34 -11.00
CA ILE A 241 -15.07 8.41 -10.39
C ILE A 241 -13.93 8.03 -11.35
N ILE A 242 -14.23 7.19 -12.36
CA ILE A 242 -13.26 6.79 -13.38
C ILE A 242 -12.96 7.98 -14.30
N ASP A 243 -13.99 8.66 -14.79
CA ASP A 243 -13.83 9.86 -15.63
C ASP A 243 -13.05 10.95 -14.89
N PHE A 244 -13.39 11.17 -13.62
CA PHE A 244 -12.64 12.08 -12.75
C PHE A 244 -11.17 11.70 -12.65
N TRP A 245 -10.86 10.42 -12.49
CA TRP A 245 -9.50 9.97 -12.24
C TRP A 245 -8.62 10.13 -13.48
N ASP A 246 -9.16 9.88 -14.67
CA ASP A 246 -8.47 10.14 -15.94
C ASP A 246 -8.17 11.64 -16.09
N ASP A 247 -9.15 12.51 -15.83
CA ASP A 247 -8.98 13.97 -15.88
C ASP A 247 -7.98 14.48 -14.83
N TRP A 248 -8.06 13.95 -13.60
CA TRP A 248 -7.17 14.30 -12.50
C TRP A 248 -5.71 14.00 -12.86
N TRP A 249 -5.46 12.78 -13.34
CA TRP A 249 -4.10 12.39 -13.70
C TRP A 249 -3.55 13.16 -14.89
N ASN A 250 -4.38 13.52 -15.86
CA ASN A 250 -3.96 14.40 -16.96
C ASN A 250 -3.44 15.76 -16.46
N LYS A 251 -3.95 16.27 -15.33
CA LYS A 251 -3.44 17.49 -14.68
C LYS A 251 -2.14 17.21 -13.93
N VAL A 252 -2.13 16.17 -13.10
CA VAL A 252 -0.94 15.79 -12.31
C VAL A 252 0.25 15.49 -13.20
N ASP A 253 0.08 14.75 -14.30
CA ASP A 253 1.16 14.35 -15.20
C ASP A 253 1.88 15.55 -15.85
N ARG A 254 1.22 16.72 -15.91
CA ARG A 254 1.83 17.98 -16.38
C ARG A 254 2.85 18.53 -15.38
N ILE A 255 2.48 18.59 -14.10
CA ILE A 255 3.30 19.21 -13.06
C ILE A 255 4.27 18.22 -12.39
N LEU A 256 3.86 16.96 -12.32
CA LEU A 256 4.51 15.88 -11.59
C LEU A 256 4.52 14.61 -12.46
N PRO A 257 5.29 14.59 -13.57
CA PRO A 257 5.29 13.46 -14.50
C PRO A 257 5.74 12.15 -13.87
N GLU A 258 5.46 11.06 -14.59
CA GLU A 258 6.08 9.77 -14.30
C GLU A 258 7.60 9.89 -14.40
N ASN A 259 8.31 9.34 -13.42
CA ASN A 259 9.76 9.25 -13.45
C ASN A 259 10.17 7.99 -14.23
N GLU A 260 10.13 8.03 -15.57
CA GLU A 260 10.42 6.87 -16.43
C GLU A 260 11.85 6.32 -16.27
N ASP A 261 12.80 7.17 -15.87
CA ASP A 261 14.24 6.85 -15.80
C ASP A 261 14.80 6.64 -14.38
N ARG A 262 13.96 6.58 -13.35
CA ARG A 262 14.49 6.39 -11.98
C ARG A 262 14.78 4.92 -11.71
N PRO A 263 16.07 4.51 -11.54
CA PRO A 263 16.35 3.23 -10.91
C PRO A 263 15.66 3.22 -9.54
N SER A 264 14.91 2.14 -9.23
CA SER A 264 14.12 2.04 -8.01
C SER A 264 14.97 2.51 -6.83
N TYR A 265 14.54 3.60 -6.18
CA TYR A 265 15.33 4.42 -5.25
C TYR A 265 15.95 3.63 -4.09
N TRP A 266 15.41 2.44 -3.82
CA TRP A 266 15.97 1.43 -2.94
C TRP A 266 16.93 0.50 -3.68
N ASP A 267 17.96 1.05 -4.30
CA ASP A 267 19.17 0.29 -4.59
C ASP A 267 19.92 0.14 -3.26
N VAL A 268 19.29 -0.62 -2.35
CA VAL A 268 19.83 -1.10 -1.09
C VAL A 268 20.98 -2.01 -1.47
N LYS A 269 22.12 -1.38 -1.81
CA LYS A 269 23.35 -2.07 -2.10
C LYS A 269 23.83 -2.64 -0.78
N ASN A 270 23.95 -3.96 -0.78
CA ASN A 270 24.61 -4.71 0.25
C ASN A 270 26.09 -4.32 0.18
N TRP A 271 26.46 -3.25 0.87
CA TRP A 271 27.86 -2.92 1.10
C TRP A 271 28.32 -3.82 2.25
N GLU A 272 29.47 -4.47 2.08
CA GLU A 272 30.00 -5.45 3.04
C GLU A 272 30.20 -4.88 4.46
N ASP A 273 30.12 -3.55 4.61
CA ASP A 273 30.41 -2.80 5.85
C ASP A 273 29.17 -2.18 6.54
N GLY A 274 27.95 -2.43 6.06
CA GLY A 274 26.71 -1.92 6.66
C GLY A 274 25.75 -1.28 5.66
N TRP A 275 24.48 -1.17 6.07
CA TRP A 275 23.44 -0.59 5.25
C TRP A 275 23.40 0.92 5.45
N GLU A 276 23.79 1.68 4.42
CA GLU A 276 23.59 3.13 4.41
C GLU A 276 22.47 3.47 3.42
N VAL A 277 21.38 4.00 3.95
CA VAL A 277 20.28 4.53 3.15
C VAL A 277 20.68 5.95 2.73
N ARG A 278 21.27 6.09 1.54
CA ARG A 278 21.54 7.43 0.97
C ARG A 278 20.54 7.77 -0.11
N ARG A 279 19.86 8.91 0.07
CA ARG A 279 19.14 9.58 -1.00
C ARG A 279 20.12 9.90 -2.14
N LYS A 280 19.78 9.48 -3.36
CA LYS A 280 20.40 10.10 -4.54
C LYS A 280 19.84 11.52 -4.65
N ASP A 281 20.70 12.49 -4.95
CA ASP A 281 20.30 13.88 -5.22
C ASP A 281 19.04 13.89 -6.09
N SER A 282 17.92 14.34 -5.52
CA SER A 282 16.63 14.25 -6.17
C SER A 282 16.60 15.21 -7.36
N VAL A 283 16.16 14.73 -8.52
CA VAL A 283 16.15 15.51 -9.78
C VAL A 283 14.86 16.33 -9.91
N PHE A 284 14.25 16.74 -8.80
CA PHE A 284 13.01 17.52 -8.79
C PHE A 284 13.30 19.02 -8.62
N PRO A 285 12.56 19.95 -9.28
CA PRO A 285 11.48 19.78 -10.27
C PRO A 285 11.94 19.81 -11.75
N ARG A 286 10.99 19.61 -12.69
CA ARG A 286 11.23 19.75 -14.14
C ARG A 286 12.00 21.03 -14.44
N PRO A 287 12.88 21.06 -15.46
CA PRO A 287 13.66 22.26 -15.81
C PRO A 287 12.82 23.54 -15.99
N GLU A 288 11.58 23.39 -16.43
CA GLU A 288 10.62 24.47 -16.67
C GLU A 288 10.15 25.16 -15.38
N TYR A 289 10.24 24.50 -14.22
CA TYR A 289 9.87 25.04 -12.91
C TYR A 289 11.06 25.44 -12.05
N LYS A 290 12.28 25.46 -12.60
CA LYS A 290 13.51 25.76 -11.83
C LYS A 290 13.51 27.10 -11.09
N ASN A 291 12.64 28.03 -11.48
CA ASN A 291 12.54 29.38 -10.91
C ASN A 291 11.22 29.64 -10.17
N GLU A 292 10.32 28.66 -10.09
CA GLU A 292 9.06 28.76 -9.35
C GLU A 292 9.12 27.82 -8.15
N GLU A 293 8.64 28.28 -6.99
CA GLU A 293 8.39 27.36 -5.88
C GLU A 293 7.32 26.36 -6.32
N PHE A 294 7.58 25.07 -6.17
CA PHE A 294 6.68 24.03 -6.70
C PHE A 294 5.25 24.12 -6.13
N ILE A 295 5.11 24.68 -4.92
CA ILE A 295 3.80 25.00 -4.31
C ILE A 295 2.98 25.95 -5.20
N GLN A 296 3.61 26.97 -5.79
CA GLN A 296 2.94 27.91 -6.69
C GLN A 296 2.47 27.24 -7.98
N VAL A 297 3.24 26.26 -8.47
CA VAL A 297 2.84 25.42 -9.60
C VAL A 297 1.61 24.58 -9.24
N ILE A 298 1.60 23.95 -8.05
CA ILE A 298 0.46 23.16 -7.57
C ILE A 298 -0.80 24.03 -7.47
N LEU A 299 -0.69 25.21 -6.84
CA LEU A 299 -1.81 26.15 -6.69
C LEU A 299 -2.37 26.58 -8.05
N ARG A 300 -1.51 26.99 -8.98
CA ARG A 300 -1.93 27.45 -10.32
C ARG A 300 -2.61 26.35 -11.14
N GLU A 301 -2.09 25.12 -11.08
CA GLU A 301 -2.48 24.07 -12.02
C GLU A 301 -3.59 23.15 -11.50
N LEU A 302 -3.70 22.99 -10.16
CA LEU A 302 -4.65 22.05 -9.56
C LEU A 302 -5.86 22.72 -8.90
N PHE A 303 -5.78 23.99 -8.53
CA PHE A 303 -6.90 24.71 -7.89
C PHE A 303 -7.66 25.59 -8.89
N ASP A 304 -8.93 25.84 -8.58
CA ASP A 304 -9.69 26.88 -9.27
C ASP A 304 -9.13 28.26 -8.85
N PRO A 305 -8.98 29.23 -9.77
CA PRO A 305 -8.59 30.59 -9.43
C PRO A 305 -9.35 31.21 -8.25
N SER A 306 -10.61 30.81 -8.00
CA SER A 306 -11.37 31.28 -6.83
C SER A 306 -10.81 30.83 -5.48
N ASP A 307 -10.08 29.71 -5.44
CA ASP A 307 -9.65 29.05 -4.19
C ASP A 307 -8.20 29.36 -3.83
N VAL A 308 -7.41 29.80 -4.80
CA VAL A 308 -5.95 30.01 -4.64
C VAL A 308 -5.63 30.95 -3.48
N ALA A 309 -6.36 32.07 -3.35
CA ALA A 309 -6.09 33.06 -2.31
C ALA A 309 -6.28 32.51 -0.89
N GLN A 310 -7.26 31.62 -0.70
CA GLN A 310 -7.51 31.00 0.60
C GLN A 310 -6.41 29.98 0.93
N GLU A 311 -6.02 29.16 -0.04
CA GLU A 311 -4.97 28.14 0.16
C GLU A 311 -3.59 28.77 0.37
N GLU A 312 -3.28 29.91 -0.25
CA GLU A 312 -2.05 30.67 0.03
C GLU A 312 -2.00 31.18 1.47
N GLU A 313 -3.13 31.65 2.00
CA GLU A 313 -3.24 32.10 3.40
C GLU A 313 -3.12 30.93 4.39
N ASP A 314 -3.81 29.82 4.10
CA ASP A 314 -3.76 28.60 4.89
C ASP A 314 -2.37 27.96 4.88
N PHE A 315 -1.66 27.99 3.74
CA PHE A 315 -0.29 27.49 3.64
C PHE A 315 0.69 28.40 4.40
N SER A 316 0.58 29.71 4.26
CA SER A 316 1.48 30.68 4.89
C SER A 316 1.32 30.77 6.41
N SER A 317 0.14 30.37 6.94
CA SER A 317 -0.16 30.37 8.37
C SER A 317 0.25 29.07 9.09
N ARG A 318 0.66 28.02 8.37
CA ARG A 318 1.18 26.79 8.99
C ARG A 318 2.50 27.10 9.72
N PRO A 319 2.67 26.62 10.97
CA PRO A 319 3.94 26.75 11.66
C PRO A 319 5.05 26.15 10.80
N SER A 320 6.06 26.95 10.47
CA SER A 320 7.28 26.40 9.89
C SER A 320 8.02 25.65 11.01
N ASP A 321 8.04 24.32 10.96
CA ASP A 321 8.76 23.48 11.93
C ASP A 321 10.28 23.79 12.01
N SER A 322 10.80 24.64 11.11
CA SER A 322 12.15 25.20 11.16
C SER A 322 12.49 26.02 12.41
N SER A 323 11.54 26.30 13.31
CA SER A 323 11.84 27.00 14.57
C SER A 323 12.32 26.11 15.73
N GLU A 324 12.21 24.79 15.64
CA GLU A 324 12.66 23.90 16.74
C GLU A 324 14.19 23.65 16.76
N GLU A 325 14.89 23.79 15.64
CA GLU A 325 16.36 23.61 15.60
C GLU A 325 17.15 24.71 16.34
N GLN A 326 16.55 25.88 16.64
CA GLN A 326 17.26 26.97 17.32
C GLN A 326 17.31 26.83 18.85
N ASN A 327 16.52 25.93 19.45
CA ASN A 327 16.47 25.76 20.92
C ASN A 327 17.26 24.54 21.45
N ALA A 328 17.87 23.73 20.59
CA ALA A 328 18.65 22.56 21.01
C ALA A 328 20.16 22.83 21.21
N GLN A 329 20.61 24.08 21.08
CA GLN A 329 22.03 24.49 21.25
C GLN A 329 22.30 25.32 22.52
N SER A 330 21.39 25.30 23.52
CA SER A 330 21.56 26.05 24.79
C SER A 330 21.87 25.15 25.98
#